data_AF-A0A2L0CC75-F1
#
_entry.id   AF-A0A2L0CC75-F1
#
_cell.length_a   1.000
_cell.length_b   1.000
_cell.length_c   1.000
_cell.angle_alpha   90.00
_cell.angle_beta   90.00
_cell.angle_gamma   90.00
#
_symmetry.space_group_name_H-M   'P 1'
#
loop_
_entity.id
_entity.type
_entity.pdbx_description
1 polymer ?
#
loop_
_entity_poly.entity_id
_entity_poly.type
_entity_poly.pdbx_seq_one_letter_code
_entity_poly.pdbx_strand_id
1 'polypeptide(L)'
;LTAKALGVELLVHYGHSCLVPADQTSGVRVLYVFVDIKIDPLHLIETIKLNFSKERKIGLVSTIQFVTTLQGVANELKALEYDISVPQFRPLSPGEILGCTSPILKCVDAVIYLGDGRFHLESAMIANPNVEAYKYDPYDKKFTREYYDHQVMKKNRKDCIDRATQAGTFGVIMGTLGRQGNVKVVDHLKNQLLKKGKTFVVILLSEIFPYKLDLFTKLDAFVQIACPRLS
;
A
#
# COMPACT_ATOMS: atom_id res chain seq x y z
N LEU A 1 15.89 16.30 -3.11
CA LEU A 1 17.36 16.51 -3.23
C LEU A 1 17.75 16.81 -4.66
N THR A 2 17.39 15.97 -5.65
CA THR A 2 17.68 16.22 -7.07
C THR A 2 17.09 17.53 -7.60
N ALA A 3 15.79 17.78 -7.39
CA ALA A 3 15.14 19.02 -7.84
C ALA A 3 15.85 20.28 -7.30
N LYS A 4 16.18 20.30 -6.00
CA LYS A 4 16.94 21.38 -5.38
C LYS A 4 18.34 21.53 -5.97
N ALA A 5 19.06 20.43 -6.20
CA ALA A 5 20.40 20.45 -6.79
C ALA A 5 20.38 21.00 -8.24
N LEU A 6 19.27 20.83 -8.95
CA LEU A 6 19.05 21.37 -10.29
C LEU A 6 18.49 22.80 -10.30
N GLY A 7 18.36 23.46 -9.13
CA GLY A 7 17.81 24.81 -9.03
C GLY A 7 16.31 24.90 -9.33
N VAL A 8 15.56 23.79 -9.23
CA VAL A 8 14.12 23.77 -9.48
C VAL A 8 13.36 24.50 -8.37
N GLU A 9 12.52 25.46 -8.75
CA GLU A 9 11.72 26.27 -7.82
C GLU A 9 10.31 25.72 -7.57
N LEU A 10 9.81 24.87 -8.47
CA LEU A 10 8.51 24.23 -8.42
C LEU A 10 8.58 22.80 -8.98
N LEU A 11 8.10 21.83 -8.21
CA LEU A 11 7.89 20.46 -8.65
C LEU A 11 6.39 20.22 -8.85
N VAL A 12 5.98 19.73 -10.01
CA VAL A 12 4.58 19.33 -10.25
C VAL A 12 4.49 17.81 -10.15
N HIS A 13 3.73 17.32 -9.17
CA HIS A 13 3.60 15.90 -8.84
C HIS A 13 2.21 15.39 -9.21
N TYR A 14 2.11 14.60 -10.28
CA TYR A 14 0.84 14.09 -10.78
C TYR A 14 0.46 12.75 -10.13
N GLY A 15 -0.86 12.53 -9.99
CA GLY A 15 -1.46 11.21 -9.84
C GLY A 15 -1.40 10.57 -8.45
N HIS A 16 -0.83 11.24 -7.44
CA HIS A 16 -0.70 10.68 -6.10
C HIS A 16 -1.19 11.64 -5.02
N SER A 17 -1.70 11.06 -3.93
CA SER A 17 -2.03 11.77 -2.70
C SER A 17 -0.84 12.53 -2.12
N CYS A 18 -1.12 13.69 -1.52
CA CYS A 18 -0.13 14.49 -0.81
C CYS A 18 0.17 13.84 0.56
N LEU A 19 1.04 12.84 0.58
CA LEU A 19 1.42 12.12 1.80
C LEU A 19 2.60 12.76 2.53
N VAL A 20 3.24 13.76 1.92
CA VAL A 20 4.40 14.45 2.47
C VAL A 20 3.96 15.84 2.93
N PRO A 21 4.09 16.17 4.22
CA PRO A 21 3.81 17.51 4.73
C PRO A 21 4.58 18.61 3.97
N ALA A 22 3.93 19.74 3.72
CA ALA A 22 4.48 20.82 2.89
C ALA A 22 5.73 21.48 3.49
N ASP A 23 5.87 21.48 4.81
CA ASP A 23 7.05 21.97 5.55
C ASP A 23 8.30 21.10 5.35
N GLN A 24 8.14 19.91 4.78
CA GLN A 24 9.20 18.90 4.64
C GLN A 24 9.76 18.77 3.22
N THR A 25 9.38 19.65 2.29
CA THR A 25 9.84 19.62 0.89
C THR A 25 11.23 20.23 0.67
N SER A 26 11.98 20.49 1.75
CA SER A 26 13.37 21.00 1.71
C SER A 26 13.54 22.31 0.94
N GLY A 27 12.50 23.15 0.94
CA GLY A 27 12.47 24.46 0.27
C GLY A 27 12.00 24.46 -1.18
N VAL A 28 11.68 23.30 -1.77
CA VAL A 28 11.10 23.21 -3.12
C VAL A 28 9.57 23.27 -3.00
N ARG A 29 8.92 24.18 -3.72
CA ARG A 29 7.45 24.21 -3.77
C ARG A 29 6.96 22.99 -4.53
N VAL A 30 5.95 22.28 -4.02
CA VAL A 30 5.38 21.10 -4.69
C VAL A 30 3.91 21.34 -4.95
N LEU A 31 3.50 21.29 -6.23
CA LEU A 31 2.11 21.30 -6.66
C LEU A 31 1.66 19.87 -6.92
N TYR A 32 0.76 19.36 -6.09
CA TYR A 32 0.13 18.07 -6.32
C TYR A 32 -1.04 18.25 -7.27
N VAL A 33 -1.04 17.51 -8.37
CA VAL A 33 -2.14 17.48 -9.33
C VAL A 33 -2.80 16.11 -9.24
N PHE A 34 -3.97 16.08 -8.60
CA PHE A 34 -4.79 14.88 -8.55
C PHE A 34 -5.38 14.60 -9.94
N VAL A 35 -5.25 13.35 -10.36
CA VAL A 35 -5.83 12.86 -11.61
C VAL A 35 -7.09 12.11 -11.22
N ASP A 36 -8.25 12.66 -11.57
CA ASP A 36 -9.55 12.04 -11.34
C ASP A 36 -10.00 11.34 -12.63
N ILE A 37 -10.05 10.01 -12.59
CA ILE A 37 -10.42 9.20 -13.75
C ILE A 37 -11.93 8.99 -13.71
N LYS A 38 -12.60 9.48 -14.76
CA LYS A 38 -14.05 9.31 -14.92
C LYS A 38 -14.33 7.91 -15.45
N ILE A 39 -15.29 7.25 -14.81
CA ILE A 39 -15.79 5.91 -15.17
C ILE A 39 -17.32 5.96 -15.20
N ASP A 40 -17.95 4.87 -15.59
CA ASP A 40 -19.40 4.70 -15.54
C ASP A 40 -19.84 4.25 -14.13
N PRO A 41 -20.37 5.15 -13.27
CA PRO A 41 -20.78 4.77 -11.92
C PRO A 41 -22.04 3.91 -11.90
N LEU A 42 -22.93 4.08 -12.89
CA LEU A 42 -24.20 3.35 -12.98
C LEU A 42 -23.94 1.87 -13.15
N HIS A 43 -22.97 1.50 -14.00
CA HIS A 43 -22.62 0.10 -14.17
C HIS A 43 -22.11 -0.54 -12.86
N LEU A 44 -21.29 0.16 -12.07
CA LEU A 44 -20.83 -0.35 -10.77
C LEU A 44 -22.01 -0.51 -9.79
N ILE A 45 -22.93 0.45 -9.74
CA ILE A 45 -24.12 0.40 -8.88
C ILE A 45 -25.00 -0.80 -9.25
N GLU A 46 -25.34 -0.96 -10.54
CA GLU A 46 -26.15 -2.09 -10.99
C GLU A 46 -25.44 -3.43 -10.78
N THR A 47 -24.11 -3.46 -10.94
CA THR A 47 -23.30 -4.65 -10.62
C THR A 47 -23.41 -5.02 -9.15
N ILE A 48 -23.31 -4.05 -8.23
CA ILE A 48 -23.46 -4.29 -6.79
C ILE A 48 -24.88 -4.77 -6.48
N LYS A 49 -25.90 -4.12 -7.06
CA LYS A 49 -27.30 -4.51 -6.87
C LYS A 49 -27.61 -5.93 -7.33
N LEU A 50 -27.01 -6.35 -8.43
CA LEU A 50 -27.20 -7.69 -8.99
C LEU A 50 -26.55 -8.79 -8.12
N ASN A 51 -25.44 -8.48 -7.46
CA ASN A 51 -24.62 -9.48 -6.77
C ASN A 51 -24.80 -9.51 -5.24
N PHE A 52 -25.33 -8.46 -4.63
CA PHE A 52 -25.47 -8.37 -3.17
C PHE A 52 -26.85 -7.90 -2.75
N SER A 53 -27.35 -8.50 -1.66
CA SER A 53 -28.54 -8.03 -0.97
C SER A 53 -28.21 -6.79 -0.11
N LYS A 54 -29.25 -6.05 0.30
CA LYS A 54 -29.09 -4.82 1.06
C LYS A 54 -28.59 -5.04 2.50
N GLU A 55 -28.82 -6.22 3.05
CA GLU A 55 -28.38 -6.61 4.40
C GLU A 55 -26.88 -6.87 4.49
N ARG A 56 -26.22 -7.07 3.34
CA ARG A 56 -24.78 -7.31 3.27
C ARG A 56 -24.03 -6.01 3.58
N LYS A 57 -23.10 -6.08 4.53
CA LYS A 57 -22.26 -4.93 4.91
C LYS A 57 -21.08 -4.83 3.97
N ILE A 58 -21.02 -3.75 3.19
CA ILE A 58 -20.03 -3.59 2.11
C ILE A 58 -19.07 -2.44 2.45
N GLY A 59 -17.78 -2.71 2.38
CA GLY A 59 -16.71 -1.70 2.45
C GLY A 59 -16.27 -1.32 1.04
N LEU A 60 -16.34 -0.04 0.70
CA LEU A 60 -15.88 0.47 -0.59
C LEU A 60 -14.50 1.11 -0.46
N VAL A 61 -13.54 0.64 -1.26
CA VAL A 61 -12.16 1.14 -1.31
C VAL A 61 -11.67 1.32 -2.75
N SER A 62 -10.63 2.13 -2.95
CA SER A 62 -10.10 2.50 -4.27
C SER A 62 -8.68 3.08 -4.14
N THR A 63 -8.01 3.31 -5.27
CA THR A 63 -6.88 4.26 -5.36
C THR A 63 -7.40 5.70 -5.48
N ILE A 64 -6.53 6.67 -5.21
CA ILE A 64 -6.85 8.11 -5.26
C ILE A 64 -7.52 8.53 -6.58
N GLN A 65 -7.17 7.89 -7.69
CA GLN A 65 -7.65 8.22 -9.02
C GLN A 65 -9.15 8.00 -9.23
N PHE A 66 -9.80 7.14 -8.44
CA PHE A 66 -11.24 6.87 -8.55
C PHE A 66 -12.02 7.19 -7.27
N VAL A 67 -11.39 7.77 -6.24
CA VAL A 67 -12.03 8.07 -4.96
C VAL A 67 -13.26 8.97 -5.14
N THR A 68 -13.22 9.95 -6.03
CA THR A 68 -14.37 10.83 -6.30
C THR A 68 -15.59 10.02 -6.74
N THR A 69 -15.42 9.13 -7.71
CA THR A 69 -16.50 8.27 -8.21
C THR A 69 -16.95 7.26 -7.16
N LEU A 70 -16.01 6.68 -6.40
CA LEU A 70 -16.31 5.78 -5.28
C LEU A 70 -17.25 6.44 -4.25
N GLN A 71 -16.99 7.70 -3.89
CA GLN A 71 -17.83 8.47 -2.97
C GLN A 71 -19.24 8.70 -3.54
N GLY A 72 -19.34 9.02 -4.83
CA GLY A 72 -20.63 9.16 -5.51
C GLY A 72 -21.45 7.87 -5.46
N VAL A 73 -20.84 6.75 -5.84
CA VAL A 73 -21.44 5.41 -5.79
C VAL A 73 -21.86 5.03 -4.37
N ALA A 74 -21.01 5.30 -3.37
CA ALA A 74 -21.32 5.04 -1.98
C ALA A 74 -22.57 5.79 -1.50
N ASN A 75 -22.70 7.07 -1.87
CA ASN A 75 -23.84 7.89 -1.47
C ASN A 75 -25.14 7.43 -2.13
N GLU A 76 -25.08 7.06 -3.41
CA GLU A 76 -26.24 6.54 -4.15
C GLU A 76 -26.72 5.19 -3.59
N LEU A 77 -25.80 4.26 -3.34
CA LEU A 77 -26.13 2.97 -2.72
C LEU A 77 -26.72 3.13 -1.31
N LYS A 78 -26.21 4.07 -0.51
CA LYS A 78 -26.81 4.40 0.80
C LYS A 78 -28.23 4.96 0.66
N ALA A 79 -28.48 5.81 -0.33
CA ALA A 79 -29.83 6.32 -0.61
C ALA A 79 -30.79 5.20 -1.04
N LEU A 80 -30.25 4.13 -1.64
CA LEU A 80 -30.97 2.89 -1.96
C LEU A 80 -31.02 1.89 -0.78
N GLU A 81 -30.63 2.31 0.42
CA GLU A 81 -30.68 1.54 1.68
C GLU A 81 -29.69 0.36 1.76
N TYR A 82 -28.59 0.37 1.00
CA TYR A 82 -27.48 -0.57 1.22
C TYR A 82 -26.63 -0.16 2.42
N ASP A 83 -26.16 -1.14 3.20
CA ASP A 83 -25.19 -0.91 4.29
C ASP A 83 -23.77 -0.75 3.73
N ILE A 84 -23.46 0.49 3.32
CA ILE A 84 -22.17 0.87 2.74
C ILE A 84 -21.30 1.63 3.74
N SER A 85 -20.07 1.17 3.92
CA SER A 85 -19.01 1.87 4.63
C SER A 85 -17.88 2.30 3.68
N VAL A 86 -17.31 3.49 3.92
CA VAL A 86 -16.15 3.99 3.17
C VAL A 86 -15.03 4.26 4.18
N PRO A 87 -14.19 3.26 4.47
CA PRO A 87 -13.21 3.32 5.55
C PRO A 87 -12.08 4.30 5.22
N GLN A 88 -11.43 4.85 6.25
CA GLN A 88 -10.32 5.77 6.09
C GLN A 88 -9.13 5.36 6.95
N PHE A 89 -7.94 5.31 6.35
CA PHE A 89 -6.67 5.25 7.07
C PHE A 89 -5.95 6.59 6.92
N ARG A 90 -5.93 7.42 7.96
CA ARG A 90 -5.31 8.75 7.88
C ARG A 90 -3.79 8.63 7.63
N PRO A 91 -3.20 9.49 6.77
CA PRO A 91 -3.77 10.71 6.18
C PRO A 91 -4.52 10.52 4.85
N LEU A 92 -4.76 9.29 4.40
CA LEU A 92 -5.42 9.01 3.11
C LEU A 92 -6.86 9.54 3.07
N SER A 93 -7.36 9.81 1.88
CA SER A 93 -8.78 10.15 1.66
C SER A 93 -9.69 8.99 2.08
N PRO A 94 -10.94 9.24 2.48
CA PRO A 94 -11.88 8.16 2.75
C PRO A 94 -12.08 7.28 1.51
N GLY A 95 -11.97 5.97 1.70
CA GLY A 95 -12.01 4.96 0.64
C GLY A 95 -10.67 4.76 -0.07
N GLU A 96 -9.65 5.59 0.18
CA GLU A 96 -8.34 5.44 -0.45
C GLU A 96 -7.50 4.38 0.27
N ILE A 97 -6.88 3.49 -0.52
CA ILE A 97 -5.88 2.52 -0.07
C ILE A 97 -4.61 2.58 -0.92
N LEU A 98 -3.49 2.20 -0.31
CA LEU A 98 -2.20 2.05 -0.95
C LEU A 98 -1.76 0.58 -0.90
N GLY A 99 -0.83 0.17 -1.77
CA GLY A 99 -0.28 -1.19 -1.70
C GLY A 99 0.41 -1.49 -0.36
N CYS A 100 0.92 -0.47 0.33
CA CYS A 100 1.55 -0.60 1.64
C CYS A 100 0.65 -0.23 2.83
N THR A 101 -0.57 0.26 2.60
CA THR A 101 -1.42 0.82 3.65
C THR A 101 -2.88 0.63 3.32
N SER A 102 -3.58 -0.14 4.15
CA SER A 102 -5.03 -0.36 4.08
C SER A 102 -5.64 -0.30 5.47
N PRO A 103 -6.89 0.17 5.61
CA PRO A 103 -7.60 0.18 6.88
C PRO A 103 -7.95 -1.25 7.33
N ILE A 104 -8.08 -1.42 8.65
CA ILE A 104 -8.74 -2.59 9.23
C ILE A 104 -10.25 -2.36 9.10
N LEU A 105 -10.91 -3.23 8.36
CA LEU A 105 -12.33 -3.18 8.06
C LEU A 105 -13.10 -3.83 9.22
N LYS A 106 -13.79 -3.01 10.00
CA LYS A 106 -14.65 -3.47 11.09
C LYS A 106 -16.08 -3.59 10.61
N CYS A 107 -16.75 -4.68 10.97
CA CYS A 107 -18.18 -4.88 10.71
C CYS A 107 -18.56 -4.84 9.22
N VAL A 108 -17.67 -5.33 8.35
CA VAL A 108 -17.89 -5.46 6.91
C VAL A 108 -17.82 -6.93 6.54
N ASP A 109 -18.77 -7.39 5.74
CA ASP A 109 -18.79 -8.76 5.24
C ASP A 109 -17.99 -8.91 3.95
N ALA A 110 -18.04 -7.89 3.08
CA ALA A 110 -17.34 -7.85 1.81
C ALA A 110 -16.70 -6.49 1.54
N VAL A 111 -15.46 -6.49 1.06
CA VAL A 111 -14.78 -5.31 0.53
C VAL A 111 -14.84 -5.33 -0.99
N ILE A 112 -15.25 -4.21 -1.58
CA ILE A 112 -15.22 -4.00 -3.03
C ILE A 112 -14.18 -2.93 -3.32
N TYR A 113 -13.15 -3.32 -4.05
CA TYR A 113 -12.14 -2.43 -4.59
C TYR A 113 -12.52 -1.96 -5.99
N LEU A 114 -12.60 -0.65 -6.17
CA LEU A 114 -12.71 -0.01 -7.47
C LEU A 114 -11.31 0.31 -7.98
N GLY A 115 -10.93 -0.29 -9.10
CA GLY A 115 -9.66 -0.01 -9.75
C GLY A 115 -9.16 -1.18 -10.59
N ASP A 116 -8.09 -0.92 -11.33
CA ASP A 116 -7.39 -1.91 -12.10
C ASP A 116 -6.33 -2.65 -11.25
N GLY A 117 -5.99 -3.86 -11.70
CA GLY A 117 -4.99 -4.69 -11.04
C GLY A 117 -5.40 -5.17 -9.63
N ARG A 118 -4.49 -5.87 -8.96
CA ARG A 118 -4.74 -6.49 -7.64
C ARG A 118 -3.87 -5.95 -6.52
N PHE A 119 -2.82 -5.22 -6.86
CA PHE A 119 -1.76 -4.85 -5.91
C PHE A 119 -2.26 -4.06 -4.69
N HIS A 120 -3.20 -3.13 -4.90
CA HIS A 120 -3.82 -2.35 -3.84
C HIS A 120 -4.82 -3.19 -3.03
N LEU A 121 -5.71 -3.91 -3.70
CA LEU A 121 -6.66 -4.81 -3.05
C LEU A 121 -5.95 -5.86 -2.18
N GLU A 122 -4.80 -6.40 -2.62
CA GLU A 122 -4.01 -7.33 -1.82
C GLU A 122 -3.60 -6.75 -0.48
N SER A 123 -3.32 -5.45 -0.36
CA SER A 123 -3.00 -4.85 0.93
C SER A 123 -4.20 -4.88 1.87
N ALA A 124 -5.41 -4.67 1.35
CA ALA A 124 -6.66 -4.81 2.09
C ALA A 124 -6.94 -6.28 2.45
N MET A 125 -6.72 -7.22 1.53
CA MET A 125 -6.87 -8.67 1.79
C MET A 125 -5.91 -9.15 2.88
N ILE A 126 -4.63 -8.75 2.81
CA ILE A 126 -3.61 -9.09 3.82
C ILE A 126 -4.03 -8.59 5.21
N ALA A 127 -4.53 -7.36 5.30
CA ALA A 127 -4.95 -6.75 6.56
C ALA A 127 -6.27 -7.32 7.10
N ASN A 128 -7.13 -7.87 6.23
CA ASN A 128 -8.50 -8.29 6.55
C ASN A 128 -8.79 -9.72 6.06
N PRO A 129 -8.13 -10.75 6.61
CA PRO A 129 -8.17 -12.13 6.10
C PRO A 129 -9.54 -12.79 6.10
N ASN A 130 -10.50 -12.27 6.87
CA ASN A 130 -11.83 -12.84 7.03
C ASN A 130 -12.92 -12.08 6.26
N VAL A 131 -12.55 -11.03 5.52
CA VAL A 131 -13.49 -10.23 4.72
C VAL A 131 -13.46 -10.73 3.29
N GLU A 132 -14.62 -10.96 2.67
CA GLU A 132 -14.66 -11.36 1.27
C GLU A 132 -14.17 -10.20 0.39
N ALA A 133 -13.25 -10.46 -0.53
CA ALA A 133 -12.69 -9.42 -1.39
C ALA A 133 -13.25 -9.53 -2.80
N TYR A 134 -13.67 -8.40 -3.36
CA TYR A 134 -14.09 -8.26 -4.74
C TYR A 134 -13.37 -7.10 -5.40
N LYS A 135 -13.13 -7.21 -6.69
CA LYS A 135 -12.59 -6.17 -7.54
C LYS A 135 -13.58 -5.86 -8.64
N TYR A 136 -13.85 -4.57 -8.81
CA TYR A 136 -14.48 -4.02 -10.00
C TYR A 136 -13.43 -3.28 -10.83
N ASP A 137 -13.13 -3.81 -12.01
CA ASP A 137 -12.30 -3.15 -13.00
C ASP A 137 -13.19 -2.24 -13.87
N PRO A 138 -13.01 -0.90 -13.81
CA PRO A 138 -13.88 0.02 -14.53
C PRO A 138 -13.61 0.10 -16.04
N TYR A 139 -12.45 -0.36 -16.50
CA TYR A 139 -12.09 -0.36 -17.92
C TYR A 139 -12.73 -1.56 -18.62
N ASP A 140 -12.57 -2.74 -18.03
CA ASP A 140 -13.11 -3.99 -18.55
C ASP A 140 -14.57 -4.24 -18.13
N LYS A 141 -15.10 -3.43 -17.21
CA LYS A 141 -16.41 -3.62 -16.55
C LYS A 141 -16.56 -5.02 -15.93
N LYS A 142 -15.46 -5.58 -15.42
CA LYS A 142 -15.41 -6.92 -14.83
C LYS A 142 -15.53 -6.84 -13.31
N PHE A 143 -16.45 -7.62 -12.77
CA PHE A 143 -16.59 -7.82 -11.34
C PHE A 143 -16.15 -9.23 -10.96
N THR A 144 -15.13 -9.32 -10.11
CA THR A 144 -14.47 -10.59 -9.78
C THR A 144 -14.32 -10.74 -8.28
N ARG A 145 -14.53 -11.95 -7.78
CA ARG A 145 -14.14 -12.31 -6.42
C ARG A 145 -12.66 -12.64 -6.40
N GLU A 146 -11.97 -12.07 -5.44
CA GLU A 146 -10.52 -12.13 -5.33
C GLU A 146 -10.12 -12.88 -4.05
N TYR A 147 -9.08 -13.70 -4.17
CA TYR A 147 -8.58 -14.51 -3.06
C TYR A 147 -7.11 -14.21 -2.82
N TYR A 148 -6.71 -14.27 -1.56
CA TYR A 148 -5.32 -14.16 -1.15
C TYR A 148 -4.92 -15.40 -0.35
N ASP A 149 -3.85 -16.07 -0.78
CA ASP A 149 -3.37 -17.26 -0.09
C ASP A 149 -2.53 -16.86 1.13
N HIS A 150 -3.22 -16.67 2.26
CA HIS A 150 -2.58 -16.36 3.52
C HIS A 150 -1.67 -17.50 4.03
N GLN A 151 -1.95 -18.75 3.67
CA GLN A 151 -1.15 -19.89 4.12
C GLN A 151 0.20 -19.90 3.40
N VAL A 152 0.19 -19.77 2.07
CA VAL A 152 1.41 -19.64 1.27
C VAL A 152 2.21 -18.41 1.68
N MET A 153 1.56 -17.25 1.86
CA MET A 153 2.26 -16.03 2.31
C MET A 153 2.93 -16.22 3.68
N LYS A 154 2.21 -16.77 4.66
CA LYS A 154 2.76 -17.02 6.01
C LYS A 154 3.88 -18.06 5.98
N LYS A 155 3.71 -19.14 5.21
CA LYS A 155 4.73 -20.17 5.02
C LYS A 155 6.01 -19.58 4.44
N ASN A 156 5.91 -18.87 3.30
CA ASN A 156 7.07 -18.26 2.66
C ASN A 156 7.80 -17.28 3.60
N ARG A 157 7.05 -16.46 4.35
CA ARG A 157 7.64 -15.56 5.36
C ARG A 157 8.31 -16.32 6.50
N LYS A 158 7.69 -17.38 6.99
CA LYS A 158 8.26 -18.23 8.04
C LYS A 158 9.54 -18.90 7.57
N ASP A 159 9.57 -19.45 6.36
CA ASP A 159 10.77 -20.07 5.76
C ASP A 159 11.91 -19.04 5.59
N CYS A 160 11.61 -17.80 5.19
CA CYS A 160 12.58 -16.72 5.16
C CYS A 160 13.10 -16.33 6.55
N ILE A 161 12.21 -16.24 7.54
CA ILE A 161 12.59 -15.95 8.95
C ILE A 161 13.48 -17.05 9.49
N ASP A 162 13.12 -18.32 9.28
CA ASP A 162 13.85 -19.48 9.81
C ASP A 162 15.26 -19.56 9.22
N ARG A 163 15.42 -19.31 7.91
CA ARG A 163 16.75 -19.15 7.30
C ARG A 163 17.52 -17.97 7.91
N ALA A 164 16.87 -16.83 8.11
CA ALA A 164 17.51 -15.66 8.70
C ALA A 164 17.91 -15.85 10.17
N THR A 165 17.31 -16.78 10.93
CA THR A 165 17.77 -17.07 12.30
C THR A 165 19.20 -17.62 12.35
N GLN A 166 19.61 -18.32 11.29
CA GLN A 166 20.94 -18.92 11.14
C GLN A 166 22.00 -17.93 10.64
N ALA A 167 21.59 -16.77 10.10
CA ALA A 167 22.49 -15.74 9.59
C ALA A 167 23.39 -15.16 10.68
N GLY A 168 24.68 -15.00 10.38
CA GLY A 168 25.66 -14.35 11.26
C GLY A 168 25.86 -12.87 10.95
N THR A 169 25.72 -12.50 9.68
CA THR A 169 25.99 -11.16 9.14
C THR A 169 24.76 -10.62 8.39
N PHE A 170 24.30 -9.42 8.76
CA PHE A 170 23.11 -8.81 8.19
C PHE A 170 23.41 -7.55 7.37
N GLY A 171 22.76 -7.41 6.21
CA GLY A 171 22.61 -6.13 5.52
C GLY A 171 21.38 -5.37 6.03
N VAL A 172 21.59 -4.25 6.71
CA VAL A 172 20.51 -3.37 7.18
C VAL A 172 20.31 -2.27 6.12
N ILE A 173 19.29 -2.44 5.28
CA ILE A 173 19.01 -1.53 4.16
C ILE A 173 18.13 -0.38 4.66
N MET A 174 18.60 0.86 4.47
CA MET A 174 17.80 2.07 4.67
C MET A 174 17.41 2.64 3.30
N GLY A 175 16.10 2.68 3.03
CA GLY A 175 15.56 3.29 1.82
C GLY A 175 15.82 4.80 1.77
N THR A 176 16.42 5.29 0.69
CA THR A 176 16.70 6.73 0.50
C THR A 176 15.74 7.41 -0.48
N LEU A 177 14.84 6.66 -1.11
CA LEU A 177 13.82 7.21 -1.99
C LEU A 177 12.69 7.85 -1.17
N GLY A 178 12.51 9.16 -1.36
CA GLY A 178 11.48 9.92 -0.68
C GLY A 178 11.57 9.81 0.84
N ARG A 179 10.50 9.30 1.46
CA ARG A 179 10.35 9.13 2.92
C ARG A 179 10.25 7.65 3.35
N GLN A 180 10.68 6.71 2.51
CA GLN A 180 10.50 5.28 2.80
C GLN A 180 11.40 4.78 3.96
N GLY A 181 12.58 5.38 4.15
CA GLY A 181 13.50 4.99 5.23
C GLY A 181 13.23 5.66 6.57
N ASN A 182 13.63 4.99 7.66
CA ASN A 182 13.51 5.51 9.02
C ASN A 182 14.77 5.23 9.86
N VAL A 183 15.54 6.29 10.14
CA VAL A 183 16.81 6.20 10.90
C VAL A 183 16.61 5.60 12.28
N LYS A 184 15.51 5.94 12.98
CA LYS A 184 15.23 5.41 14.33
C LYS A 184 15.03 3.90 14.30
N VAL A 185 14.36 3.38 13.25
CA VAL A 185 14.17 1.94 13.06
C VAL A 185 15.50 1.27 12.73
N VAL A 186 16.34 1.89 11.89
CA VAL A 186 17.68 1.40 11.60
C VAL A 186 18.52 1.30 12.89
N ASP A 187 18.57 2.35 13.70
CA ASP A 187 19.31 2.36 14.96
C ASP A 187 18.78 1.34 15.97
N HIS A 188 17.46 1.18 16.04
CA HIS A 188 16.84 0.13 16.84
C HIS A 188 17.33 -1.26 16.41
N LEU A 189 17.29 -1.57 15.10
CA LEU A 189 17.71 -2.87 14.58
C LEU A 189 19.20 -3.12 14.76
N LYS A 190 20.05 -2.10 14.55
CA LYS A 190 21.48 -2.16 14.84
C LYS A 190 21.74 -2.60 16.30
N ASN A 191 21.08 -1.94 17.24
CA ASN A 191 21.20 -2.27 18.67
C ASN A 191 20.73 -3.70 18.99
N GLN A 192 19.65 -4.14 18.35
CA GLN A 192 19.14 -5.51 18.54
C GLN A 192 20.10 -6.57 17.98
N LEU A 193 20.72 -6.31 16.82
CA LEU A 193 21.72 -7.20 16.23
C LEU A 193 22.98 -7.30 17.09
N LEU A 194 23.50 -6.17 17.59
CA LEU A 194 24.65 -6.12 18.51
C LEU A 194 24.39 -6.93 19.79
N LYS A 195 23.22 -6.73 20.42
CA LYS A 195 22.81 -7.47 21.63
C LYS A 195 22.75 -8.99 21.42
N LYS A 196 22.57 -9.43 20.18
CA LYS A 196 22.51 -10.85 19.79
C LYS A 196 23.84 -11.37 19.23
N GLY A 197 24.92 -10.59 19.33
CA GLY A 197 26.23 -10.97 18.82
C GLY A 197 26.28 -11.13 17.30
N LYS A 198 25.35 -10.53 16.57
CA LYS A 198 25.31 -10.56 15.10
C LYS A 198 26.09 -9.38 14.54
N THR A 199 26.79 -9.60 13.43
CA THR A 199 27.46 -8.52 12.71
C THR A 199 26.53 -7.93 11.67
N PHE A 200 26.75 -6.68 11.27
CA PHE A 200 25.92 -6.04 10.26
C PHE A 200 26.64 -4.92 9.53
N VAL A 201 26.12 -4.56 8.37
CA VAL A 201 26.48 -3.35 7.62
C VAL A 201 25.21 -2.57 7.28
N VAL A 202 25.29 -1.24 7.35
CA VAL A 202 24.18 -0.37 6.92
C VAL A 202 24.36 -0.04 5.44
N ILE A 203 23.33 -0.26 4.65
CA ILE A 203 23.35 -0.06 3.19
C ILE A 203 22.29 0.99 2.84
N LEU A 204 22.68 2.05 2.16
CA LEU A 204 21.76 3.08 1.68
C LEU A 204 21.39 2.79 0.23
N LEU A 205 20.10 2.55 -0.05
CA LEU A 205 19.62 2.29 -1.41
C LEU A 205 18.39 3.14 -1.72
N SER A 206 18.38 3.81 -2.88
CA SER A 206 17.17 4.46 -3.39
C SER A 206 16.16 3.43 -3.88
N GLU A 207 16.66 2.45 -4.63
CA GLU A 207 15.87 1.38 -5.20
C GLU A 207 16.54 0.04 -4.92
N ILE A 208 15.75 -0.90 -4.40
CA ILE A 208 16.18 -2.22 -3.97
C ILE A 208 15.81 -3.21 -5.07
N PHE A 209 16.82 -3.83 -5.68
CA PHE A 209 16.65 -4.85 -6.70
C PHE A 209 17.49 -6.08 -6.35
N PRO A 210 17.05 -7.30 -6.67
CA PRO A 210 17.81 -8.53 -6.38
C PRO A 210 19.26 -8.47 -6.86
N TYR A 211 19.49 -8.05 -8.11
CA TYR A 211 20.84 -7.97 -8.68
C TYR A 211 21.79 -7.02 -7.95
N LYS A 212 21.30 -6.00 -7.22
CA LYS A 212 22.13 -5.14 -6.37
C LYS A 212 22.50 -5.84 -5.07
N LEU A 213 21.58 -6.64 -4.52
CA LEU A 213 21.80 -7.40 -3.30
C LEU A 213 22.78 -8.57 -3.54
N ASP A 214 22.73 -9.18 -4.71
CA ASP A 214 23.63 -10.27 -5.12
C ASP A 214 25.12 -9.85 -5.13
N LEU A 215 25.41 -8.54 -5.24
CA LEU A 215 26.78 -8.02 -5.16
C LEU A 215 27.39 -8.13 -3.75
N PHE A 216 26.56 -8.27 -2.71
CA PHE A 216 27.02 -8.37 -1.32
C PHE A 216 27.26 -9.83 -0.91
N THR A 217 28.30 -10.44 -1.44
CA THR A 217 28.61 -11.88 -1.27
C THR A 217 29.00 -12.30 0.15
N LYS A 218 29.18 -11.34 1.08
CA LYS A 218 29.57 -11.60 2.48
C LYS A 218 28.44 -11.38 3.48
N LEU A 219 27.20 -11.17 3.01
CA LEU A 219 26.02 -10.97 3.85
C LEU A 219 25.11 -12.18 3.76
N ASP A 220 24.65 -12.67 4.91
CA ASP A 220 23.84 -13.89 4.98
C ASP A 220 22.35 -13.60 4.81
N ALA A 221 21.91 -12.42 5.26
CA ALA A 221 20.51 -11.99 5.22
C ALA A 221 20.39 -10.47 5.13
N PHE A 222 19.23 -9.99 4.65
CA PHE A 222 18.91 -8.58 4.56
C PHE A 222 17.65 -8.25 5.36
N VAL A 223 17.64 -7.07 5.98
CA VAL A 223 16.44 -6.44 6.53
C VAL A 223 16.30 -5.08 5.88
N GLN A 224 15.15 -4.80 5.29
CA GLN A 224 14.89 -3.54 4.60
C GLN A 224 13.96 -2.62 5.42
N ILE A 225 14.37 -1.36 5.53
CA ILE A 225 13.61 -0.26 6.11
C ILE A 225 13.33 0.71 4.96
N ALA A 226 12.39 0.31 4.09
CA ALA A 226 11.90 1.05 2.94
C ALA A 226 10.40 0.73 2.71
N CYS A 227 9.97 0.50 1.46
CA CYS A 227 8.60 0.07 1.17
C CYS A 227 8.34 -1.36 1.70
N PRO A 228 7.30 -1.60 2.52
CA PRO A 228 7.01 -2.92 3.08
C PRO A 228 6.53 -3.95 2.07
N ARG A 229 6.24 -3.55 0.83
CA ARG A 229 5.80 -4.45 -0.27
C ARG A 229 6.96 -5.12 -1.02
N LEU A 230 8.21 -4.80 -0.66
CA LEU A 230 9.40 -5.38 -1.29
C LEU A 230 9.82 -6.74 -0.68
N SER A 231 9.32 -7.09 0.51
CA SER A 231 9.80 -8.24 1.32
C SER A 231 8.69 -9.03 2.01
#